data_AF-A0A1H2LMK7-F1
#
_entry.id   AF-A0A1H2LMK7-F1
#
_cell.length_a   1.000
_cell.length_b   1.000
_cell.length_c   1.000
_cell.angle_alpha   90.00
_cell.angle_beta   90.00
_cell.angle_gamma   90.00
#
_symmetry.space_group_name_H-M   'P 1'
#
loop_
_entity.id
_entity.type
_entity.pdbx_description
1 polymer ?
#
loop_
_entity_poly.entity_id
_entity_poly.type
_entity_poly.pdbx_seq_one_letter_code
_entity_poly.pdbx_strand_id
1 'polypeptide(L)'
;MEYIDLQQHNENAQRATLETFSDPASRFKGKMSQINGCAHIQGTQKCYLTSAISNENSIYIGHYDAACAIVFSSKGSAKALVTGIDLPAGNRIDVLSYTAKNILFQTSSFIDPGKIWSVDYPSGKVKLLGSLSTLVPNQGLHYRRLSSFSVDGTKIPIDCYGSFDQPRPTIIHIYGGFGINNDPFFSFPIYALWLAQGGNIVLVRSRGGREFGPAWHTAGQRSGRSLVRKDVENSVRTLIQENICNADTTFLHGMSHGALLTAITALHAPDLVKNIICQVPITNTKSLLENKFGSSWITEYGNPESADWDRFMASEDPIFFYPRHSLPSDSTCYISGYVNDQTTPIVHSDQLAQKMAEMGSQVTYKRYNVPGDHHGAKDKDTRIKHTYELWAYLEKTTSRRFHNNI
;
A
#
# COMPACT_ATOMS: atom_id res chain seq x y z
N MET A 1 17.50 13.82 -12.97
CA MET A 1 16.66 14.61 -12.03
C MET A 1 15.41 14.99 -12.79
N GLU A 2 14.28 14.33 -12.56
CA GLU A 2 12.98 14.80 -13.04
C GLU A 2 12.03 14.73 -11.85
N TYR A 3 11.70 15.91 -11.30
CA TYR A 3 10.53 16.04 -10.43
C TYR A 3 9.31 15.96 -11.34
N ILE A 4 8.44 14.97 -11.14
CA ILE A 4 7.24 14.84 -11.95
C ILE A 4 6.24 15.90 -11.47
N ASP A 5 5.85 16.80 -12.38
CA ASP A 5 5.00 17.94 -12.06
C ASP A 5 3.59 17.47 -11.63
N LEU A 6 3.17 17.90 -10.43
CA LEU A 6 1.84 17.64 -9.88
C LEU A 6 0.72 18.43 -10.61
N GLN A 7 1.06 19.32 -11.54
CA GLN A 7 0.12 20.14 -12.30
C GLN A 7 -0.14 19.65 -13.73
N GLN A 8 0.62 18.68 -14.24
CA GLN A 8 0.42 18.19 -15.60
C GLN A 8 -0.96 17.53 -15.74
N HIS A 9 -1.75 18.01 -16.71
CA HIS A 9 -2.99 17.37 -17.12
C HIS A 9 -3.27 17.63 -18.59
N ASN A 10 -3.93 16.67 -19.23
CA ASN A 10 -4.35 16.76 -20.62
C ASN A 10 -5.87 16.98 -20.68
N GLU A 11 -6.32 17.90 -21.54
CA GLU A 11 -7.75 18.16 -21.73
C GLU A 11 -8.50 17.01 -22.42
N ASN A 12 -7.75 16.08 -23.04
CA ASN A 12 -8.30 14.96 -23.79
C ASN A 12 -7.83 13.60 -23.24
N ALA A 13 -8.78 12.69 -23.04
CA ALA A 13 -8.49 11.30 -22.69
C ALA A 13 -7.93 10.48 -23.87
N GLN A 14 -7.06 9.53 -23.55
CA GLN A 14 -6.39 8.67 -24.53
C GLN A 14 -7.32 7.58 -25.05
N ARG A 15 -7.11 7.10 -26.27
CA ARG A 15 -7.86 5.95 -26.80
C ARG A 15 -7.39 4.63 -26.16
N ALA A 16 -8.34 3.78 -25.82
CA ALA A 16 -8.10 2.44 -25.28
C ALA A 16 -8.91 1.36 -26.02
N THR A 17 -8.44 0.11 -25.97
CA THR A 17 -9.16 -1.07 -26.47
C THR A 17 -9.30 -2.09 -25.33
N LEU A 18 -10.50 -2.63 -25.10
CA LEU A 18 -10.75 -3.59 -24.02
C LEU A 18 -10.51 -5.03 -24.51
N GLU A 19 -9.77 -5.83 -23.74
CA GLU A 19 -9.54 -7.25 -24.03
C GLU A 19 -10.17 -8.14 -22.95
N THR A 20 -11.08 -9.01 -23.41
CA THR A 20 -11.82 -10.12 -22.76
C THR A 20 -12.25 -9.98 -21.30
N PHE A 21 -13.55 -10.22 -21.08
CA PHE A 21 -14.20 -10.40 -19.78
C PHE A 21 -14.60 -11.87 -19.61
N SER A 22 -14.36 -12.47 -18.44
CA SER A 22 -15.12 -13.64 -18.02
C SER A 22 -16.51 -13.27 -17.47
N ASP A 23 -16.74 -11.99 -17.14
CA ASP A 23 -18.07 -11.47 -16.80
C ASP A 23 -18.21 -10.00 -17.26
N PRO A 24 -19.08 -9.68 -18.24
CA PRO A 24 -19.27 -8.30 -18.68
C PRO A 24 -19.80 -7.45 -17.52
N ALA A 25 -19.35 -6.19 -17.48
CA ALA A 25 -19.73 -5.21 -16.49
C ALA A 25 -21.28 -5.11 -16.31
N SER A 26 -22.06 -5.49 -17.32
CA SER A 26 -23.53 -5.56 -17.34
C SER A 26 -24.20 -6.28 -16.16
N ARG A 27 -23.49 -7.11 -15.38
CA ARG A 27 -24.05 -7.72 -14.15
C ARG A 27 -23.98 -6.82 -12.91
N PHE A 28 -23.12 -5.80 -12.91
CA PHE A 28 -22.87 -4.94 -11.74
C PHE A 28 -23.67 -3.64 -11.86
N LYS A 29 -24.99 -3.73 -11.62
CA LYS A 29 -25.90 -2.56 -11.65
C LYS A 29 -25.55 -1.58 -10.54
N GLY A 30 -24.76 -0.55 -10.89
CA GLY A 30 -24.57 0.65 -10.09
C GLY A 30 -23.68 0.53 -8.84
N LYS A 31 -23.02 -0.62 -8.60
CA LYS A 31 -22.05 -0.80 -7.51
C LYS A 31 -20.66 -1.11 -8.05
N MET A 32 -19.65 -0.44 -7.51
CA MET A 32 -18.24 -0.76 -7.78
C MET A 32 -17.98 -2.21 -7.36
N SER A 33 -17.50 -3.03 -8.30
CA SER A 33 -17.27 -4.46 -8.12
C SER A 33 -15.86 -4.81 -8.56
N GLN A 34 -15.20 -5.72 -7.82
CA GLN A 34 -13.87 -6.19 -8.21
C GLN A 34 -13.95 -7.02 -9.49
N ILE A 35 -12.99 -6.82 -10.39
CA ILE A 35 -12.93 -7.53 -11.67
C ILE A 35 -11.49 -7.94 -12.01
N ASN A 36 -11.38 -8.82 -13.02
CA ASN A 36 -10.13 -9.16 -13.68
C ASN A 36 -10.31 -8.86 -15.17
N GLY A 37 -9.50 -7.97 -15.73
CA GLY A 37 -9.50 -7.64 -17.15
C GLY A 37 -8.34 -6.72 -17.50
N CYS A 38 -8.18 -6.41 -18.79
CA CYS A 38 -7.20 -5.41 -19.21
C CYS A 38 -7.72 -4.51 -20.33
N ALA A 39 -7.20 -3.28 -20.34
CA ALA A 39 -7.37 -2.32 -21.42
C ALA A 39 -5.99 -2.04 -22.04
N HIS A 40 -5.92 -2.04 -23.37
CA HIS A 40 -4.74 -1.64 -24.12
C HIS A 40 -4.82 -0.14 -24.38
N ILE A 41 -3.97 0.62 -23.70
CA ILE A 41 -3.87 2.08 -23.90
C ILE A 41 -2.84 2.32 -25.02
N GLN A 42 -3.21 3.12 -26.02
CA GLN A 42 -2.38 3.41 -27.20
C GLN A 42 -1.89 2.16 -27.98
N GLY A 43 -2.56 1.01 -27.83
CA GLY A 43 -2.37 -0.16 -28.69
C GLY A 43 -1.29 -1.16 -28.28
N THR A 44 -0.54 -0.95 -27.20
CA THR A 44 0.52 -1.92 -26.79
C THR A 44 0.66 -2.14 -25.29
N GLN A 45 0.37 -1.15 -24.44
CA GLN A 45 0.60 -1.27 -22.99
C GLN A 45 -0.69 -1.60 -22.23
N LYS A 46 -0.59 -2.59 -21.34
CA LYS A 46 -1.72 -3.11 -20.57
C LYS A 46 -1.99 -2.27 -19.33
N CYS A 47 -3.20 -1.74 -19.24
CA CYS A 47 -3.82 -1.27 -18.01
C CYS A 47 -4.62 -2.43 -17.40
N TYR A 48 -4.23 -2.90 -16.22
CA TYR A 48 -4.90 -3.99 -15.52
C TYR A 48 -6.09 -3.47 -14.73
N LEU A 49 -7.29 -3.88 -15.10
CA LEU A 49 -8.52 -3.41 -14.48
C LEU A 49 -8.80 -4.21 -13.21
N THR A 50 -9.06 -3.50 -12.12
CA THR A 50 -9.23 -4.06 -10.77
C THR A 50 -10.66 -3.90 -10.26
N SER A 51 -11.38 -2.90 -10.76
CA SER A 51 -12.78 -2.69 -10.41
C SER A 51 -13.56 -2.05 -11.54
N ALA A 52 -14.88 -2.28 -11.53
CA ALA A 52 -15.80 -1.80 -12.54
C ALA A 52 -17.11 -1.29 -11.93
N ILE A 53 -17.68 -0.28 -12.58
CA ILE A 53 -19.05 0.19 -12.40
C ILE A 53 -19.74 0.06 -13.76
N SER A 54 -20.93 -0.53 -13.80
CA SER A 54 -21.73 -0.57 -15.02
C SER A 54 -23.09 0.08 -14.86
N ASN A 55 -23.43 0.90 -15.85
CA ASN A 55 -24.79 1.31 -16.20
C ASN A 55 -24.96 1.16 -17.74
N GLU A 56 -25.58 2.12 -18.44
CA GLU A 56 -25.56 2.21 -19.92
C GLU A 56 -24.13 2.31 -20.51
N ASN A 57 -23.18 2.66 -19.65
CA ASN A 57 -21.78 2.89 -19.87
C ASN A 57 -20.96 2.04 -18.87
N SER A 58 -19.69 1.77 -19.17
CA SER A 58 -18.82 1.03 -18.25
C SER A 58 -17.62 1.90 -17.87
N ILE A 59 -17.39 2.00 -16.56
CA ILE A 59 -16.26 2.71 -15.96
C ILE A 59 -15.43 1.67 -15.22
N TYR A 60 -14.12 1.75 -15.37
CA TYR A 60 -13.17 0.84 -14.77
C TYR A 60 -12.08 1.64 -14.07
N ILE A 61 -11.63 1.14 -12.94
CA ILE A 61 -10.39 1.57 -12.29
C ILE A 61 -9.38 0.45 -12.43
N GLY A 62 -8.13 0.82 -12.70
CA GLY A 62 -7.04 -0.11 -12.90
C GLY A 62 -5.68 0.54 -12.74
N HIS A 63 -4.65 -0.20 -13.16
CA HIS A 63 -3.26 0.20 -13.02
C HIS A 63 -2.50 0.03 -14.33
N TYR A 64 -1.79 1.07 -14.72
CA TYR A 64 -0.91 1.12 -15.88
C TYR A 64 0.51 1.43 -15.37
N ASP A 65 1.42 0.46 -15.47
CA ASP A 65 2.77 0.56 -14.89
C ASP A 65 2.75 1.05 -13.42
N ALA A 66 1.92 0.40 -12.60
CA ALA A 66 1.62 0.77 -11.21
C ALA A 66 1.05 2.19 -10.96
N ALA A 67 0.79 3.00 -11.99
CA ALA A 67 0.03 4.24 -11.87
C ALA A 67 -1.47 3.96 -11.96
N CYS A 68 -2.28 4.65 -11.15
CA CYS A 68 -3.73 4.52 -11.21
C CYS A 68 -4.27 5.04 -12.55
N ALA A 69 -5.25 4.33 -13.09
CA ALA A 69 -5.93 4.68 -14.32
C ALA A 69 -7.45 4.55 -14.16
N ILE A 70 -8.17 5.44 -14.83
CA ILE A 70 -9.61 5.32 -15.06
C ILE A 70 -9.84 5.07 -16.54
N VAL A 71 -10.59 4.02 -16.86
CA VAL A 71 -10.98 3.65 -18.22
C VAL A 71 -12.49 3.74 -18.32
N PHE A 72 -13.01 4.36 -19.37
CA PHE A 72 -14.44 4.47 -19.58
C PHE A 72 -14.80 4.16 -21.04
N SER A 73 -15.87 3.39 -21.26
CA SER A 73 -16.23 2.86 -22.58
C SER A 73 -17.69 3.10 -23.00
N SER A 74 -17.91 3.76 -24.15
CA SER A 74 -19.22 3.97 -24.77
C SER A 74 -19.28 3.33 -26.15
N LYS A 75 -20.36 2.61 -26.47
CA LYS A 75 -20.72 2.18 -27.84
C LYS A 75 -19.53 1.59 -28.63
N GLY A 76 -18.73 0.73 -28.00
CA GLY A 76 -17.58 0.07 -28.64
C GLY A 76 -16.29 0.89 -28.71
N SER A 77 -16.26 2.09 -28.12
CA SER A 77 -15.05 2.92 -27.95
C SER A 77 -14.69 3.02 -26.47
N ALA A 78 -13.40 2.92 -26.14
CA ALA A 78 -12.91 3.15 -24.78
C ALA A 78 -11.87 4.26 -24.76
N LYS A 79 -11.86 5.01 -23.66
CA LYS A 79 -10.85 6.02 -23.36
C LYS A 79 -10.27 5.81 -21.98
N ALA A 80 -9.06 6.27 -21.76
CA ALA A 80 -8.34 6.14 -20.50
C ALA A 80 -7.71 7.47 -20.09
N LEU A 81 -7.62 7.66 -18.77
CA LEU A 81 -6.80 8.68 -18.13
C LEU A 81 -5.89 8.01 -17.11
N VAL A 82 -4.59 8.31 -17.18
CA VAL A 82 -3.56 7.70 -16.33
C VAL A 82 -2.88 8.77 -15.49
N THR A 83 -2.67 8.49 -14.20
CA THR A 83 -1.88 9.40 -13.34
C THR A 83 -0.41 9.42 -13.78
N GLY A 84 0.17 10.62 -13.87
CA GLY A 84 1.49 10.88 -14.43
C GLY A 84 1.53 11.00 -15.95
N ILE A 85 0.40 10.83 -16.64
CA ILE A 85 0.28 11.07 -18.08
C ILE A 85 -0.78 12.14 -18.36
N ASP A 86 -2.02 11.89 -17.94
CA ASP A 86 -3.17 12.77 -18.19
C ASP A 86 -3.66 13.46 -16.91
N LEU A 87 -3.31 12.91 -15.75
CA LEU A 87 -3.69 13.35 -14.41
C LEU A 87 -2.44 13.51 -13.53
N PRO A 88 -2.49 14.22 -12.39
CA PRO A 88 -1.34 14.39 -11.52
C PRO A 88 -0.69 13.06 -11.11
N ALA A 89 0.64 12.99 -11.19
CA ALA A 89 1.40 11.79 -10.86
C ALA A 89 1.32 11.42 -9.37
N GLY A 90 1.46 10.13 -9.06
CA GLY A 90 1.42 9.65 -7.68
C GLY A 90 0.05 9.78 -7.01
N ASN A 91 -1.01 10.09 -7.77
CA ASN A 91 -2.36 10.14 -7.23
C ASN A 91 -3.11 8.82 -7.47
N ARG A 92 -3.95 8.47 -6.49
CA ARG A 92 -5.05 7.51 -6.62
C ARG A 92 -6.24 8.17 -7.30
N ILE A 93 -7.10 7.38 -7.93
CA ILE A 93 -8.37 7.82 -8.53
C ILE A 93 -9.55 7.19 -7.78
N ASP A 94 -10.52 8.01 -7.38
CA ASP A 94 -11.78 7.59 -6.76
C ASP A 94 -12.99 8.13 -7.53
N VAL A 95 -13.87 7.26 -8.00
CA VAL A 95 -15.12 7.67 -8.66
C VAL A 95 -16.09 8.19 -7.59
N LEU A 96 -16.48 9.46 -7.69
CA LEU A 96 -17.41 10.10 -6.77
C LEU A 96 -18.86 9.92 -7.19
N SER A 97 -19.15 10.14 -8.47
CA SER A 97 -20.48 9.96 -9.04
C SER A 97 -20.41 9.78 -10.56
N TYR A 98 -21.47 9.24 -11.14
CA TYR A 98 -21.53 8.99 -12.58
C TYR A 98 -22.98 9.00 -13.05
N THR A 99 -23.17 9.41 -14.30
CA THR A 99 -24.44 9.47 -15.03
C THR A 99 -24.25 8.93 -16.45
N ALA A 100 -25.28 8.91 -17.28
CA ALA A 100 -25.15 8.54 -18.69
C ALA A 100 -24.24 9.49 -19.50
N LYS A 101 -24.02 10.73 -19.02
CA LYS A 101 -23.27 11.76 -19.75
C LYS A 101 -22.02 12.26 -19.04
N ASN A 102 -21.91 12.09 -17.72
CA ASN A 102 -20.82 12.66 -16.95
C ASN A 102 -20.28 11.69 -15.91
N ILE A 103 -18.96 11.68 -15.73
CA ILE A 103 -18.26 11.04 -14.60
C ILE A 103 -17.64 12.12 -13.75
N LEU A 104 -17.85 12.07 -12.44
CA LEU A 104 -17.08 12.83 -11.47
C LEU A 104 -16.14 11.90 -10.72
N PHE A 105 -14.86 12.24 -10.67
CA PHE A 105 -13.86 11.50 -9.89
C PHE A 105 -12.90 12.45 -9.18
N GLN A 106 -12.28 11.96 -8.13
CA GLN A 106 -11.25 12.65 -7.38
C GLN A 106 -9.91 12.00 -7.64
N THR A 107 -8.86 12.81 -7.78
CA THR A 107 -7.47 12.35 -7.65
C THR A 107 -6.91 12.80 -6.32
N SER A 108 -6.23 11.96 -5.55
CA SER A 108 -5.60 12.35 -4.28
C SER A 108 -4.34 11.53 -3.99
N SER A 109 -3.48 12.03 -3.10
CA SER A 109 -2.29 11.31 -2.60
C SER A 109 -1.99 11.71 -1.16
N PHE A 110 -0.87 11.26 -0.60
CA PHE A 110 -0.46 11.67 0.74
C PHE A 110 -0.17 13.17 0.87
N ILE A 111 0.19 13.83 -0.22
CA ILE A 111 0.59 15.25 -0.27
C ILE A 111 -0.41 16.14 -1.01
N ASP A 112 -1.46 15.54 -1.58
CA ASP A 112 -2.54 16.26 -2.28
C ASP A 112 -3.90 15.81 -1.72
N PRO A 113 -4.64 16.69 -1.00
CA PRO A 113 -5.97 16.37 -0.48
C PRO A 113 -7.00 16.14 -1.58
N GLY A 114 -6.70 16.61 -2.78
CA GLY A 114 -7.27 16.09 -4.00
C GLY A 114 -7.89 17.12 -4.91
N LYS A 115 -8.08 16.71 -6.15
CA LYS A 115 -8.65 17.48 -7.24
C LYS A 115 -9.89 16.76 -7.76
N ILE A 116 -10.96 17.51 -7.98
CA ILE A 116 -12.22 16.98 -8.50
C ILE A 116 -12.28 17.23 -9.99
N TRP A 117 -12.50 16.17 -10.75
CA TRP A 117 -12.52 16.18 -12.20
C TRP A 117 -13.90 15.77 -12.70
N SER A 118 -14.28 16.31 -13.86
CA SER A 118 -15.42 15.83 -14.64
C SER A 118 -14.97 15.35 -16.00
N VAL A 119 -15.54 14.24 -16.45
CA VAL A 119 -15.44 13.77 -17.82
C VAL A 119 -16.82 13.85 -18.45
N ASP A 120 -16.93 14.61 -19.55
CA ASP A 120 -18.07 14.49 -20.46
C ASP A 120 -17.89 13.19 -21.24
N TYR A 121 -18.79 12.25 -21.02
CA TYR A 121 -18.69 10.89 -21.51
C TYR A 121 -18.74 10.79 -23.04
N PRO A 122 -19.66 11.48 -23.75
CA PRO A 122 -19.73 11.41 -25.21
C PRO A 122 -18.50 11.99 -25.91
N SER A 123 -18.00 13.14 -25.46
CA SER A 123 -16.82 13.78 -26.08
C SER A 123 -15.50 13.23 -25.54
N GLY A 124 -15.48 12.68 -24.32
CA GLY A 124 -14.28 12.34 -23.55
C GLY A 124 -13.48 13.55 -23.09
N LYS A 125 -14.08 14.75 -23.12
CA LYS A 125 -13.45 15.98 -22.64
C LYS A 125 -13.30 15.94 -21.12
N VAL A 126 -12.11 16.23 -20.64
CA VAL A 126 -11.79 16.27 -19.21
C VAL A 126 -11.79 17.72 -18.75
N LYS A 127 -12.34 17.99 -17.58
CA LYS A 127 -12.32 19.32 -16.96
C LYS A 127 -12.04 19.20 -15.46
N LEU A 128 -11.07 19.98 -14.98
CA LEU A 128 -10.87 20.22 -13.55
C LEU A 128 -12.00 21.10 -13.02
N LEU A 129 -12.75 20.62 -12.03
CA LEU A 129 -13.83 21.38 -11.39
C LEU A 129 -13.35 22.16 -10.17
N GLY A 130 -12.36 21.64 -9.44
CA GLY A 130 -11.84 22.29 -8.26
C GLY A 130 -10.71 21.50 -7.60
N SER A 131 -10.01 22.17 -6.70
CA SER A 131 -8.91 21.60 -5.90
C SER A 131 -9.19 21.84 -4.42
N LEU A 132 -9.00 20.78 -3.62
CA LEU A 132 -9.06 20.83 -2.16
C LEU A 132 -7.71 21.25 -1.55
N SER A 133 -6.68 21.48 -2.36
CA SER A 133 -5.33 21.83 -1.91
C SER A 133 -5.26 23.17 -1.19
N THR A 134 -6.27 24.05 -1.35
CA THR A 134 -6.41 25.27 -0.55
C THR A 134 -6.65 25.02 0.93
N LEU A 135 -7.16 23.83 1.30
CA LEU A 135 -7.40 23.43 2.69
C LEU A 135 -6.12 22.93 3.39
N VAL A 136 -5.12 22.54 2.60
CA VAL A 136 -3.89 21.89 3.08
C VAL A 136 -2.72 22.38 2.20
N PRO A 137 -2.08 23.52 2.55
CA PRO A 137 -1.06 24.12 1.70
C PRO A 137 0.15 23.20 1.55
N ASN A 138 0.59 22.93 0.33
CA ASN A 138 1.77 22.09 0.09
C ASN A 138 3.05 22.81 0.55
N GLN A 139 3.67 22.33 1.63
CA GLN A 139 4.87 22.89 2.26
C GLN A 139 6.18 22.40 1.61
N GLY A 140 6.27 22.42 0.28
CA GLY A 140 7.45 21.94 -0.45
C GLY A 140 7.59 20.40 -0.46
N LEU A 141 6.46 19.69 -0.43
CA LEU A 141 6.40 18.25 -0.57
C LEU A 141 6.23 17.88 -2.05
N HIS A 142 6.93 16.83 -2.45
CA HIS A 142 7.04 16.35 -3.81
C HIS A 142 6.72 14.87 -3.91
N TYR A 143 6.30 14.47 -5.11
CA TYR A 143 6.23 13.08 -5.52
C TYR A 143 7.46 12.72 -6.37
N ARG A 144 8.07 11.56 -6.11
CA ARG A 144 9.15 10.98 -6.92
C ARG A 144 8.95 9.48 -7.03
N ARG A 145 8.98 8.94 -8.26
CA ARG A 145 9.02 7.48 -8.48
C ARG A 145 10.46 7.03 -8.66
N LEU A 146 10.87 6.08 -7.84
CA LEU A 146 12.11 5.33 -7.96
C LEU A 146 11.82 3.92 -8.45
N SER A 147 12.88 3.16 -8.71
CA SER A 147 12.76 1.74 -9.00
C SER A 147 13.92 0.98 -8.38
N SER A 148 13.61 -0.13 -7.72
CA SER A 148 14.61 -1.13 -7.35
C SER A 148 14.51 -2.33 -8.29
N PHE A 149 15.47 -3.24 -8.18
CA PHE A 149 15.44 -4.52 -8.87
C PHE A 149 15.40 -5.64 -7.84
N SER A 150 14.50 -6.59 -8.04
CA SER A 150 14.48 -7.82 -7.26
C SER A 150 15.64 -8.74 -7.64
N VAL A 151 15.80 -9.81 -6.87
CA VAL A 151 16.87 -10.81 -7.07
C VAL A 151 16.81 -11.54 -8.41
N ASP A 152 15.65 -11.52 -9.08
CA ASP A 152 15.43 -12.10 -10.41
C ASP A 152 15.43 -11.06 -11.54
N GLY A 153 15.83 -9.81 -11.24
CA GLY A 153 15.86 -8.72 -12.21
C GLY A 153 14.50 -8.04 -12.42
N THR A 154 13.44 -8.47 -11.75
CA THR A 154 12.14 -7.80 -11.81
C THR A 154 12.24 -6.37 -11.26
N LYS A 155 11.82 -5.38 -12.04
CA LYS A 155 11.77 -3.97 -11.62
C LYS A 155 10.61 -3.75 -10.64
N ILE A 156 10.89 -3.20 -9.46
CA ILE A 156 9.90 -2.90 -8.41
C ILE A 156 9.74 -1.37 -8.31
N PRO A 157 8.55 -0.81 -8.60
CA PRO A 157 8.30 0.62 -8.42
C PRO A 157 8.25 1.03 -6.94
N ILE A 158 8.78 2.21 -6.66
CA ILE A 158 8.80 2.80 -5.33
C ILE A 158 8.28 4.24 -5.44
N ASP A 159 7.12 4.51 -4.85
CA ASP A 159 6.51 5.84 -4.86
C ASP A 159 6.87 6.60 -3.59
N CYS A 160 7.65 7.67 -3.71
CA CYS A 160 8.10 8.49 -2.60
C CYS A 160 7.29 9.81 -2.53
N TYR A 161 6.86 10.17 -1.33
CA TYR A 161 6.13 11.40 -1.02
C TYR A 161 6.82 12.13 0.13
N GLY A 162 7.24 13.37 -0.10
CA GLY A 162 7.94 14.17 0.91
C GLY A 162 8.95 15.13 0.30
N SER A 163 10.01 15.44 1.04
CA SER A 163 11.13 16.23 0.53
C SER A 163 12.39 15.38 0.45
N PHE A 164 13.20 15.62 -0.58
CA PHE A 164 14.32 14.76 -0.96
C PHE A 164 15.62 15.56 -1.12
N ASP A 165 15.72 16.68 -0.42
CA ASP A 165 16.92 17.52 -0.32
C ASP A 165 18.02 16.86 0.52
N GLN A 166 17.62 16.03 1.48
CA GLN A 166 18.49 15.22 2.34
C GLN A 166 17.70 13.99 2.86
N PRO A 167 18.39 12.95 3.38
CA PRO A 167 17.72 11.82 4.03
C PRO A 167 16.85 12.29 5.20
N ARG A 168 15.58 11.88 5.20
CA ARG A 168 14.60 12.24 6.24
C ARG A 168 13.99 11.00 6.89
N PRO A 169 13.43 11.10 8.11
CA PRO A 169 12.67 10.01 8.72
C PRO A 169 11.59 9.54 7.76
N THR A 170 11.50 8.23 7.56
CA THR A 170 10.68 7.69 6.48
C THR A 170 9.82 6.53 6.96
N ILE A 171 8.53 6.57 6.64
CA ILE A 171 7.64 5.41 6.77
C ILE A 171 7.57 4.74 5.42
N ILE A 172 8.03 3.48 5.35
CA ILE A 172 7.91 2.63 4.17
C ILE A 172 6.69 1.75 4.38
N HIS A 173 5.60 2.06 3.67
CA HIS A 173 4.37 1.29 3.74
C HIS A 173 4.37 0.14 2.75
N ILE A 174 4.06 -1.06 3.24
CA ILE A 174 4.02 -2.29 2.46
C ILE A 174 2.75 -3.10 2.74
N TYR A 175 2.33 -3.87 1.73
CA TYR A 175 1.28 -4.87 1.88
C TYR A 175 1.68 -6.20 1.23
N GLY A 176 1.88 -6.22 -0.09
CA GLY A 176 2.56 -7.31 -0.79
C GLY A 176 1.81 -8.65 -0.83
N GLY A 177 0.47 -8.64 -0.87
CA GLY A 177 -0.32 -9.87 -0.93
C GLY A 177 -1.80 -9.64 -1.20
N PHE A 178 -2.55 -10.74 -1.31
CA PHE A 178 -3.99 -10.82 -1.55
C PHE A 178 -4.47 -10.08 -2.80
N GLY A 179 -3.54 -9.75 -3.69
CA GLY A 179 -3.79 -8.93 -4.84
C GLY A 179 -4.26 -7.51 -4.50
N ILE A 180 -3.94 -7.02 -3.31
CA ILE A 180 -4.29 -5.66 -2.90
C ILE A 180 -3.19 -4.71 -3.39
N ASN A 181 -3.60 -3.67 -4.11
CA ASN A 181 -2.70 -2.62 -4.57
C ASN A 181 -2.29 -1.72 -3.41
N ASN A 182 -1.01 -1.37 -3.37
CA ASN A 182 -0.49 -0.40 -2.42
C ASN A 182 -0.65 1.03 -2.97
N ASP A 183 -1.89 1.53 -2.99
CA ASP A 183 -2.23 2.84 -3.56
C ASP A 183 -2.15 3.98 -2.51
N PRO A 184 -1.77 5.19 -2.92
CA PRO A 184 -1.72 6.34 -2.03
C PRO A 184 -3.12 6.80 -1.64
N PHE A 185 -3.22 7.51 -0.53
CA PHE A 185 -4.46 8.14 -0.09
C PHE A 185 -4.15 9.41 0.70
N PHE A 186 -5.09 10.35 0.71
CA PHE A 186 -4.96 11.50 1.59
C PHE A 186 -5.49 11.17 2.99
N SER A 187 -4.71 11.56 4.01
CA SER A 187 -5.11 11.52 5.41
C SER A 187 -4.57 12.76 6.10
N PHE A 188 -5.48 13.59 6.61
CA PHE A 188 -5.08 14.82 7.28
C PHE A 188 -4.17 14.57 8.51
N PRO A 189 -4.42 13.57 9.37
CA PRO A 189 -3.47 13.22 10.43
C PRO A 189 -2.08 12.84 9.92
N ILE A 190 -1.99 12.03 8.86
CA ILE A 190 -0.69 11.67 8.24
C ILE A 190 0.02 12.92 7.74
N TYR A 191 -0.72 13.78 7.03
CA TYR A 191 -0.17 15.03 6.53
C TYR A 191 0.36 15.91 7.67
N ALA A 192 -0.48 16.23 8.66
CA ALA A 192 -0.18 17.22 9.68
C ALA A 192 0.88 16.75 10.69
N LEU A 193 0.85 15.46 11.07
CA LEU A 193 1.69 14.91 12.14
C LEU A 193 2.99 14.27 11.64
N TRP A 194 3.14 14.06 10.33
CA TRP A 194 4.34 13.42 9.77
C TRP A 194 4.94 14.20 8.62
N LEU A 195 4.20 14.35 7.52
CA LEU A 195 4.73 14.95 6.29
C LEU A 195 5.08 16.44 6.50
N ALA A 196 4.17 17.20 7.12
CA ALA A 196 4.40 18.60 7.47
C ALA A 196 5.49 18.78 8.55
N GLN A 197 5.81 17.72 9.29
CA GLN A 197 6.90 17.70 10.28
C GLN A 197 8.24 17.27 9.65
N GLY A 198 8.31 17.16 8.32
CA GLY A 198 9.53 16.81 7.59
C GLY A 198 9.78 15.31 7.45
N GLY A 199 8.80 14.46 7.75
CA GLY A 199 8.86 13.03 7.44
C GLY A 199 8.52 12.73 5.98
N ASN A 200 9.01 11.59 5.47
CA ASN A 200 8.69 11.05 4.15
C ASN A 200 7.79 9.82 4.28
N ILE A 201 6.96 9.58 3.28
CA ILE A 201 6.20 8.33 3.12
C ILE A 201 6.55 7.69 1.80
N VAL A 202 6.76 6.39 1.83
CA VAL A 202 7.13 5.61 0.65
C VAL A 202 6.18 4.43 0.52
N LEU A 203 5.71 4.16 -0.70
CA LEU A 203 4.99 2.94 -1.04
C LEU A 203 5.89 2.03 -1.88
N VAL A 204 6.13 0.81 -1.41
CA VAL A 204 6.78 -0.22 -2.22
C VAL A 204 5.70 -1.02 -2.92
N ARG A 205 5.73 -1.05 -4.26
CA ARG A 205 4.78 -1.79 -5.10
C ARG A 205 5.28 -3.22 -5.36
N SER A 206 5.60 -3.95 -4.28
CA SER A 206 6.16 -5.31 -4.37
C SER A 206 5.19 -6.29 -5.03
N ARG A 207 5.69 -7.48 -5.42
CA ARG A 207 4.83 -8.59 -5.83
C ARG A 207 3.84 -8.99 -4.74
N GLY A 208 2.82 -9.76 -5.14
CA GLY A 208 1.69 -10.12 -4.28
C GLY A 208 0.52 -9.13 -4.34
N GLY A 209 0.76 -7.88 -4.75
CA GLY A 209 -0.29 -6.93 -5.13
C GLY A 209 -0.84 -7.18 -6.54
N ARG A 210 -1.58 -6.23 -7.12
CA ARG A 210 -2.17 -6.34 -8.48
C ARG A 210 -1.84 -5.16 -9.40
N GLU A 211 -0.80 -4.40 -9.06
CA GLU A 211 -0.37 -3.22 -9.81
C GLU A 211 0.03 -3.56 -11.25
N PHE A 212 0.49 -4.80 -11.47
CA PHE A 212 0.82 -5.37 -12.78
C PHE A 212 -0.08 -6.57 -13.13
N GLY A 213 -1.28 -6.62 -12.57
CA GLY A 213 -2.30 -7.63 -12.86
C GLY A 213 -2.14 -8.95 -12.10
N PRO A 214 -2.93 -9.98 -12.47
CA PRO A 214 -3.00 -11.25 -11.72
C PRO A 214 -1.66 -12.00 -11.62
N ALA A 215 -0.80 -11.92 -12.64
CA ALA A 215 0.51 -12.57 -12.60
C ALA A 215 1.42 -11.96 -11.52
N TRP A 216 1.29 -10.66 -11.26
CA TRP A 216 2.01 -9.97 -10.18
C TRP A 216 1.62 -10.49 -8.80
N HIS A 217 0.32 -10.76 -8.62
CA HIS A 217 -0.22 -11.35 -7.40
C HIS A 217 0.27 -12.78 -7.23
N THR A 218 0.06 -13.63 -8.24
CA THR A 218 0.43 -15.05 -8.19
C THR A 218 1.93 -15.25 -7.98
N ALA A 219 2.79 -14.38 -8.52
CA ALA A 219 4.23 -14.42 -8.29
C ALA A 219 4.63 -14.25 -6.82
N GLY A 220 3.77 -13.64 -5.99
CA GLY A 220 4.00 -13.44 -4.56
C GLY A 220 3.33 -14.46 -3.63
N GLN A 221 2.59 -15.43 -4.18
CA GLN A 221 1.89 -16.44 -3.37
C GLN A 221 2.80 -17.62 -2.98
N ARG A 222 2.51 -18.27 -1.85
CA ARG A 222 3.17 -19.50 -1.39
C ARG A 222 4.71 -19.39 -1.39
N SER A 223 5.42 -20.22 -2.15
CA SER A 223 6.89 -20.19 -2.25
C SER A 223 7.44 -18.87 -2.82
N GLY A 224 6.62 -18.10 -3.55
CA GLY A 224 6.92 -16.75 -4.02
C GLY A 224 7.01 -15.70 -2.91
N ARG A 225 6.62 -16.02 -1.67
CA ARG A 225 6.66 -15.09 -0.53
C ARG A 225 8.05 -14.56 -0.21
N SER A 226 9.05 -15.44 -0.33
CA SER A 226 10.44 -15.05 -0.18
C SER A 226 10.88 -14.00 -1.21
N LEU A 227 10.29 -14.00 -2.41
CA LEU A 227 10.53 -12.99 -3.44
C LEU A 227 9.90 -11.65 -3.06
N VAL A 228 8.67 -11.65 -2.54
CA VAL A 228 8.01 -10.43 -2.05
C VAL A 228 8.83 -9.75 -0.96
N ARG A 229 9.32 -10.52 0.02
CA ARG A 229 10.21 -9.99 1.06
C ARG A 229 11.48 -9.38 0.46
N LYS A 230 12.11 -10.07 -0.49
CA LYS A 230 13.31 -9.56 -1.18
C LYS A 230 13.03 -8.31 -2.03
N ASP A 231 11.83 -8.17 -2.60
CA ASP A 231 11.39 -6.93 -3.26
C ASP A 231 11.41 -5.76 -2.28
N VAL A 232 10.93 -5.98 -1.05
CA VAL A 232 10.95 -4.98 0.02
C VAL A 232 12.38 -4.69 0.47
N GLU A 233 13.17 -5.71 0.80
CA GLU A 233 14.58 -5.53 1.23
C GLU A 233 15.38 -4.72 0.19
N ASN A 234 15.31 -5.07 -1.09
CA ASN A 234 16.02 -4.34 -2.14
C ASN A 234 15.47 -2.91 -2.33
N SER A 235 14.18 -2.70 -2.10
CA SER A 235 13.59 -1.36 -2.12
C SER A 235 14.08 -0.49 -0.98
N VAL A 236 14.20 -1.03 0.25
CA VAL A 236 14.80 -0.28 1.38
C VAL A 236 16.26 0.07 1.08
N ARG A 237 17.05 -0.86 0.51
CA ARG A 237 18.43 -0.57 0.11
C ARG A 237 18.52 0.55 -0.92
N THR A 238 17.64 0.52 -1.92
CA THR A 238 17.57 1.56 -2.96
C THR A 238 17.23 2.93 -2.36
N LEU A 239 16.27 2.98 -1.42
CA LEU A 239 15.88 4.23 -0.75
C LEU A 239 17.02 4.86 0.06
N ILE A 240 17.83 4.04 0.73
CA ILE A 240 19.02 4.49 1.45
C ILE A 240 20.08 4.99 0.46
N GLN A 241 20.34 4.25 -0.63
CA GLN A 241 21.31 4.64 -1.67
C GLN A 241 20.92 5.95 -2.37
N GLU A 242 19.63 6.16 -2.62
CA GLU A 242 19.08 7.37 -3.24
C GLU A 242 18.92 8.54 -2.27
N ASN A 243 19.44 8.42 -1.03
CA ASN A 243 19.36 9.43 0.03
C ASN A 243 17.93 9.88 0.35
N ILE A 244 16.94 9.00 0.20
CA ILE A 244 15.55 9.28 0.61
C ILE A 244 15.42 9.14 2.13
N CYS A 245 16.10 8.15 2.71
CA CYS A 245 16.03 7.80 4.12
C CYS A 245 17.36 7.25 4.66
N ASN A 246 17.44 7.01 5.97
CA ASN A 246 18.53 6.27 6.61
C ASN A 246 17.97 5.15 7.49
N ALA A 247 18.77 4.11 7.75
CA ALA A 247 18.30 2.92 8.49
C ALA A 247 17.81 3.24 9.91
N ASP A 248 18.38 4.25 10.56
CA ASP A 248 18.07 4.58 11.95
C ASP A 248 16.74 5.31 12.11
N THR A 249 16.28 6.09 11.14
CA THR A 249 14.98 6.79 11.21
C THR A 249 13.97 6.30 10.18
N THR A 250 14.21 5.12 9.59
CA THR A 250 13.27 4.42 8.71
C THR A 250 12.43 3.44 9.50
N PHE A 251 11.12 3.46 9.23
CA PHE A 251 10.12 2.55 9.79
C PHE A 251 9.49 1.74 8.66
N LEU A 252 9.60 0.42 8.73
CA LEU A 252 8.80 -0.44 7.86
C LEU A 252 7.41 -0.62 8.49
N HIS A 253 6.37 -0.26 7.76
CA HIS A 253 5.00 -0.22 8.26
C HIS A 253 4.10 -1.14 7.44
N GLY A 254 3.41 -2.04 8.15
CA GLY A 254 2.39 -2.87 7.55
C GLY A 254 1.21 -3.11 8.50
N MET A 255 0.05 -3.37 7.88
CA MET A 255 -1.18 -3.76 8.57
C MET A 255 -1.63 -5.13 8.08
N SER A 256 -2.22 -5.96 8.94
CA SER A 256 -2.74 -7.28 8.55
C SER A 256 -1.63 -8.17 7.98
N HIS A 257 -1.79 -8.66 6.75
CA HIS A 257 -0.75 -9.32 5.98
C HIS A 257 0.53 -8.48 5.84
N GLY A 258 0.40 -7.18 5.62
CA GLY A 258 1.57 -6.30 5.54
C GLY A 258 2.37 -6.30 6.84
N ALA A 259 1.74 -6.50 8.00
CA ALA A 259 2.45 -6.60 9.27
C ALA A 259 3.22 -7.93 9.41
N LEU A 260 2.72 -9.02 8.83
CA LEU A 260 3.46 -10.28 8.67
C LEU A 260 4.73 -10.00 7.86
N LEU A 261 4.58 -9.40 6.68
CA LEU A 261 5.68 -9.08 5.77
C LEU A 261 6.69 -8.14 6.42
N THR A 262 6.23 -7.15 7.18
CA THR A 262 7.08 -6.22 7.93
C THR A 262 7.92 -6.95 8.97
N ALA A 263 7.30 -7.78 9.81
CA ALA A 263 7.99 -8.50 10.87
C ALA A 263 9.01 -9.50 10.31
N ILE A 264 8.63 -10.30 9.32
CA ILE A 264 9.54 -11.28 8.72
C ILE A 264 10.70 -10.60 7.99
N THR A 265 10.46 -9.46 7.33
CA THR A 265 11.54 -8.67 6.70
C THR A 265 12.55 -8.18 7.73
N ALA A 266 12.10 -7.66 8.87
CA ALA A 266 13.00 -7.20 9.93
C ALA A 266 13.80 -8.34 10.57
N LEU A 267 13.20 -9.54 10.72
CA LEU A 267 13.91 -10.70 11.24
C LEU A 267 14.97 -11.22 10.27
N HIS A 268 14.73 -11.17 8.95
CA HIS A 268 15.72 -11.60 7.95
C HIS A 268 16.81 -10.56 7.67
N ALA A 269 16.48 -9.27 7.75
CA ALA A 269 17.37 -8.16 7.45
C ALA A 269 17.47 -7.15 8.61
N PRO A 270 17.92 -7.58 9.81
CA PRO A 270 17.95 -6.73 11.01
C PRO A 270 18.78 -5.46 10.86
N ASP A 271 19.87 -5.51 10.10
CA ASP A 271 20.74 -4.35 9.86
C ASP A 271 20.10 -3.32 8.91
N LEU A 272 19.10 -3.74 8.13
CA LEU A 272 18.41 -2.92 7.15
C LEU A 272 17.12 -2.32 7.71
N VAL A 273 16.40 -3.08 8.53
CA VAL A 273 15.08 -2.71 9.06
C VAL A 273 15.08 -2.88 10.58
N LYS A 274 15.45 -1.82 11.29
CA LYS A 274 15.51 -1.80 12.77
C LYS A 274 14.20 -1.35 13.43
N ASN A 275 13.39 -0.57 12.73
CA ASN A 275 12.15 -0.03 13.29
C ASN A 275 10.96 -0.53 12.48
N ILE A 276 10.00 -1.14 13.17
CA ILE A 276 8.79 -1.65 12.53
C ILE A 276 7.51 -1.20 13.21
N ILE A 277 6.47 -1.04 12.40
CA ILE A 277 5.11 -0.75 12.85
C ILE A 277 4.20 -1.83 12.27
N CYS A 278 3.62 -2.64 13.17
CA CYS A 278 2.79 -3.78 12.85
C CYS A 278 1.38 -3.57 13.42
N GLN A 279 0.41 -3.27 12.56
CA GLN A 279 -0.98 -3.07 12.99
C GLN A 279 -1.83 -4.29 12.65
N VAL A 280 -2.65 -4.76 13.60
CA VAL A 280 -3.56 -5.91 13.49
C VAL A 280 -2.94 -7.09 12.71
N PRO A 281 -1.75 -7.57 13.11
CA PRO A 281 -0.96 -8.49 12.30
C PRO A 281 -1.64 -9.84 12.10
N ILE A 282 -1.44 -10.42 10.91
CA ILE A 282 -1.56 -11.87 10.71
C ILE A 282 -0.20 -12.47 11.11
N THR A 283 -0.20 -13.45 12.02
CA THR A 283 1.01 -14.23 12.41
C THR A 283 0.62 -15.69 12.65
N ASN A 284 1.54 -16.57 13.05
CA ASN A 284 1.20 -17.95 13.45
C ASN A 284 0.27 -18.65 12.44
N THR A 285 0.74 -18.76 11.22
CA THR A 285 0.05 -19.41 10.11
C THR A 285 -0.17 -20.91 10.38
N LYS A 286 0.50 -21.53 11.35
CA LYS A 286 0.20 -22.91 11.78
C LYS A 286 -1.27 -23.11 12.15
N SER A 287 -1.85 -22.16 12.87
CA SER A 287 -3.27 -22.16 13.27
C SER A 287 -4.18 -21.52 12.22
N LEU A 288 -3.72 -21.40 10.96
CA LEU A 288 -4.48 -20.70 9.93
C LEU A 288 -5.87 -21.31 9.72
N LEU A 289 -6.02 -22.64 9.70
CA LEU A 289 -7.35 -23.28 9.55
C LEU A 289 -8.29 -23.08 10.75
N GLU A 290 -7.75 -22.76 11.93
CA GLU A 290 -8.55 -22.45 13.13
C GLU A 290 -9.12 -21.03 13.08
N ASN A 291 -8.52 -20.15 12.25
CA ASN A 291 -9.03 -18.81 12.04
C ASN A 291 -10.31 -18.84 11.20
N LYS A 292 -11.31 -18.04 11.59
CA LYS A 292 -12.59 -17.88 10.88
C LYS A 292 -12.43 -17.64 9.37
N PHE A 293 -11.40 -16.90 8.96
CA PHE A 293 -11.12 -16.58 7.56
C PHE A 293 -9.97 -17.40 6.96
N GLY A 294 -9.39 -18.33 7.72
CA GLY A 294 -8.22 -19.12 7.34
C GLY A 294 -8.32 -19.82 6.00
N SER A 295 -9.46 -20.46 5.74
CA SER A 295 -9.69 -21.16 4.47
C SER A 295 -9.52 -20.22 3.26
N SER A 296 -9.87 -18.94 3.38
CA SER A 296 -9.70 -17.94 2.31
C SER A 296 -8.23 -17.57 2.05
N TRP A 297 -7.32 -17.90 2.96
CA TRP A 297 -5.91 -17.56 2.88
C TRP A 297 -5.03 -18.72 2.39
N ILE A 298 -5.60 -19.92 2.20
CA ILE A 298 -4.88 -21.10 1.69
C ILE A 298 -4.33 -20.86 0.28
N THR A 299 -5.09 -20.17 -0.58
CA THR A 299 -4.61 -19.80 -1.92
C THR A 299 -3.37 -18.92 -1.83
N GLU A 300 -3.30 -18.10 -0.79
CA GLU A 300 -2.32 -17.06 -0.60
C GLU A 300 -1.03 -17.54 0.06
N TYR A 301 -1.12 -18.35 1.11
CA TYR A 301 0.03 -18.85 1.86
C TYR A 301 0.40 -20.30 1.53
N GLY A 302 -0.57 -21.12 1.12
CA GLY A 302 -0.40 -22.56 0.96
C GLY A 302 -1.33 -23.34 1.89
N ASN A 303 -1.37 -24.66 1.71
CA ASN A 303 -2.18 -25.54 2.55
C ASN A 303 -1.37 -25.96 3.80
N PRO A 304 -1.85 -25.72 5.03
CA PRO A 304 -1.19 -26.19 6.25
C PRO A 304 -0.98 -27.69 6.36
N GLU A 305 -1.73 -28.49 5.60
CA GLU A 305 -1.63 -29.95 5.55
C GLU A 305 -0.66 -30.46 4.47
N SER A 306 -0.02 -29.55 3.73
CA SER A 306 0.94 -29.91 2.68
C SER A 306 2.34 -30.18 3.24
N ALA A 307 3.11 -31.02 2.53
CA ALA A 307 4.47 -31.39 2.96
C ALA A 307 5.48 -30.23 2.93
N ASP A 308 5.19 -29.15 2.20
CA ASP A 308 6.02 -27.94 2.13
C ASP A 308 5.67 -26.89 3.18
N TRP A 309 4.63 -27.12 3.99
CA TRP A 309 4.15 -26.15 4.97
C TRP A 309 5.16 -25.82 6.07
N ASP A 310 5.84 -26.84 6.62
CA ASP A 310 6.88 -26.61 7.64
C ASP A 310 8.03 -25.76 7.11
N ARG A 311 8.39 -25.93 5.83
CA ARG A 311 9.39 -25.09 5.16
C ARG A 311 8.89 -23.66 5.00
N PHE A 312 7.62 -23.47 4.62
CA PHE A 312 7.01 -22.14 4.55
C PHE A 312 7.07 -21.44 5.91
N MET A 313 6.58 -22.09 6.98
CA MET A 313 6.60 -21.51 8.32
C MET A 313 8.03 -21.16 8.78
N ALA A 314 8.97 -22.08 8.60
CA ALA A 314 10.36 -21.87 9.02
C ALA A 314 11.10 -20.78 8.21
N SER A 315 10.55 -20.30 7.10
CA SER A 315 11.18 -19.28 6.25
C SER A 315 10.43 -17.95 6.20
N GLU A 316 9.10 -17.97 6.22
CA GLU A 316 8.27 -16.79 5.94
C GLU A 316 7.23 -16.48 7.03
N ASP A 317 7.12 -17.27 8.11
CA ASP A 317 6.28 -16.92 9.27
C ASP A 317 7.13 -16.29 10.39
N PRO A 318 6.84 -15.06 10.84
CA PRO A 318 7.64 -14.39 11.86
C PRO A 318 7.68 -15.13 13.20
N ILE A 319 6.68 -15.97 13.53
CA ILE A 319 6.66 -16.74 14.77
C ILE A 319 7.64 -17.91 14.71
N PHE A 320 7.64 -18.63 13.59
CA PHE A 320 8.40 -19.87 13.41
C PHE A 320 9.80 -19.64 12.79
N PHE A 321 10.06 -18.48 12.21
CA PHE A 321 11.38 -18.10 11.74
C PHE A 321 12.29 -17.69 12.91
N TYR A 322 13.47 -18.29 13.01
CA TYR A 322 14.49 -17.92 13.99
C TYR A 322 15.76 -17.46 13.26
N PRO A 323 16.10 -16.16 13.30
CA PRO A 323 17.33 -15.67 12.72
C PRO A 323 18.55 -16.21 13.46
N ARG A 324 19.71 -16.22 12.79
CA ARG A 324 20.99 -16.65 13.41
C ARG A 324 21.46 -15.71 14.51
N HIS A 325 21.05 -14.45 14.45
CA HIS A 325 21.42 -13.40 15.40
C HIS A 325 20.16 -12.70 15.89
N SER A 326 20.17 -12.25 17.14
CA SER A 326 19.14 -11.36 17.67
C SER A 326 19.09 -10.05 16.91
N LEU A 327 17.97 -9.34 17.01
CA LEU A 327 17.85 -8.00 16.49
C LEU A 327 18.80 -7.05 17.24
N PRO A 328 19.32 -6.00 16.58
CA PRO A 328 20.08 -4.95 17.23
C PRO A 328 19.35 -4.39 18.46
N SER A 329 20.07 -4.09 19.54
CA SER A 329 19.47 -3.62 20.81
C SER A 329 18.74 -2.28 20.71
N ASP A 330 19.05 -1.50 19.67
CA ASP A 330 18.37 -0.25 19.33
C ASP A 330 17.11 -0.49 18.47
N SER A 331 16.82 -1.73 18.03
CA SER A 331 15.62 -2.03 17.23
C SER A 331 14.34 -1.75 18.01
N THR A 332 13.35 -1.18 17.34
CA THR A 332 12.07 -0.82 17.96
C THR A 332 10.90 -1.44 17.20
N CYS A 333 9.84 -1.77 17.94
CA CYS A 333 8.67 -2.41 17.36
C CYS A 333 7.40 -1.83 17.97
N TYR A 334 6.57 -1.18 17.17
CA TYR A 334 5.21 -0.82 17.56
C TYR A 334 4.25 -1.88 17.07
N ILE A 335 3.48 -2.46 17.98
CA ILE A 335 2.43 -3.44 17.64
C ILE A 335 1.11 -2.90 18.17
N SER A 336 0.04 -2.99 17.38
CA SER A 336 -1.31 -2.69 17.87
C SER A 336 -2.32 -3.73 17.42
N GLY A 337 -3.25 -4.13 18.29
CA GLY A 337 -4.33 -5.06 17.96
C GLY A 337 -5.57 -4.83 18.83
N TYR A 338 -6.72 -5.33 18.38
CA TYR A 338 -8.00 -5.20 19.08
C TYR A 338 -8.50 -6.56 19.57
N VAL A 339 -8.96 -6.63 20.82
CA VAL A 339 -9.44 -7.90 21.42
C VAL A 339 -10.65 -8.49 20.70
N ASN A 340 -11.45 -7.65 20.02
CA ASN A 340 -12.65 -8.07 19.31
C ASN A 340 -12.43 -8.27 17.79
N ASP A 341 -11.18 -8.15 17.31
CA ASP A 341 -10.89 -8.40 15.90
C ASP A 341 -11.11 -9.88 15.56
N GLN A 342 -12.08 -10.13 14.67
CA GLN A 342 -12.39 -11.48 14.19
C GLN A 342 -11.59 -11.88 12.95
N THR A 343 -10.93 -10.93 12.29
CA THR A 343 -10.08 -11.19 11.12
C THR A 343 -8.73 -11.69 11.59
N THR A 344 -8.09 -10.92 12.47
CA THR A 344 -6.86 -11.31 13.16
C THR A 344 -7.11 -11.32 14.66
N PRO A 345 -7.54 -12.47 15.23
CA PRO A 345 -7.66 -12.63 16.67
C PRO A 345 -6.45 -12.10 17.42
N ILE A 346 -6.68 -11.47 18.57
CA ILE A 346 -5.64 -10.73 19.31
C ILE A 346 -4.38 -11.56 19.63
N VAL A 347 -4.51 -12.89 19.71
CA VAL A 347 -3.38 -13.83 19.88
C VAL A 347 -2.28 -13.63 18.84
N HIS A 348 -2.61 -13.21 17.62
CA HIS A 348 -1.61 -12.92 16.59
C HIS A 348 -0.70 -11.75 17.00
N SER A 349 -1.28 -10.72 17.62
CA SER A 349 -0.54 -9.58 18.14
C SER A 349 0.21 -9.93 19.42
N ASP A 350 -0.42 -10.70 20.32
CA ASP A 350 0.19 -11.15 21.58
C ASP A 350 1.47 -11.97 21.29
N GLN A 351 1.39 -12.94 20.37
CA GLN A 351 2.52 -13.79 19.95
C GLN A 351 3.62 -13.00 19.24
N LEU A 352 3.26 -12.05 18.38
CA LEU A 352 4.25 -11.21 17.71
C LEU A 352 5.00 -10.34 18.72
N ALA A 353 4.30 -9.73 19.67
CA ALA A 353 4.90 -8.91 20.71
C ALA A 353 5.90 -9.71 21.54
N GLN A 354 5.53 -10.93 21.94
CA GLN A 354 6.43 -11.84 22.63
C GLN A 354 7.66 -12.18 21.77
N LYS A 355 7.45 -12.62 20.53
CA LYS A 355 8.53 -12.99 19.59
C LYS A 355 9.53 -11.85 19.38
N MET A 356 9.05 -10.64 19.13
CA MET A 356 9.92 -9.48 18.88
C MET A 356 10.72 -9.09 20.13
N ALA A 357 10.14 -9.23 21.33
CA ALA A 357 10.84 -9.01 22.59
C ALA A 357 11.91 -10.07 22.85
N GLU A 358 11.62 -11.35 22.61
CA GLU A 358 12.59 -12.45 22.68
C GLU A 358 13.76 -12.26 21.72
N MET A 359 13.51 -11.62 20.57
CA MET A 359 14.54 -11.27 19.59
C MET A 359 15.30 -9.99 19.92
N GLY A 360 15.02 -9.34 21.06
CA GLY A 360 15.77 -8.19 21.57
C GLY A 360 15.24 -6.82 21.15
N SER A 361 14.07 -6.75 20.50
CA SER A 361 13.46 -5.46 20.12
C SER A 361 12.81 -4.75 21.30
N GLN A 362 12.87 -3.43 21.31
CA GLN A 362 12.10 -2.57 22.22
C GLN A 362 10.64 -2.49 21.76
N VAL A 363 9.80 -3.37 22.32
CA VAL A 363 8.39 -3.50 21.94
C VAL A 363 7.50 -2.48 22.67
N THR A 364 6.78 -1.68 21.90
CA THR A 364 5.61 -0.89 22.35
C THR A 364 4.35 -1.59 21.87
N TYR A 365 3.69 -2.34 22.75
CA TYR A 365 2.48 -3.10 22.40
C TYR A 365 1.21 -2.41 22.89
N LYS A 366 0.32 -2.06 21.95
CA LYS A 366 -1.01 -1.51 22.17
C LYS A 366 -2.09 -2.57 21.99
N ARG A 367 -2.39 -3.26 23.08
CA ARG A 367 -3.47 -4.23 23.18
C ARG A 367 -4.79 -3.56 23.53
N TYR A 368 -5.58 -3.19 22.54
CA TYR A 368 -6.79 -2.39 22.74
C TYR A 368 -7.98 -3.23 23.18
N ASN A 369 -8.49 -2.95 24.39
CA ASN A 369 -9.71 -3.52 24.96
C ASN A 369 -10.87 -2.52 24.89
N VAL A 370 -11.24 -2.15 23.67
CA VAL A 370 -12.35 -1.24 23.35
C VAL A 370 -13.10 -1.80 22.14
N PRO A 371 -14.38 -1.44 21.93
CA PRO A 371 -15.10 -1.84 20.72
C PRO A 371 -14.33 -1.45 19.46
N GLY A 372 -13.85 -2.44 18.72
CA GLY A 372 -13.04 -2.29 17.52
C GLY A 372 -12.98 -3.57 16.72
N ASP A 373 -12.39 -3.50 15.54
CA ASP A 373 -12.15 -4.63 14.64
C ASP A 373 -10.88 -4.42 13.82
N HIS A 374 -10.72 -5.18 12.75
CA HIS A 374 -9.56 -5.13 11.85
C HIS A 374 -9.30 -3.75 11.22
N HIS A 375 -10.28 -2.84 11.24
CA HIS A 375 -10.17 -1.47 10.71
C HIS A 375 -9.99 -0.41 11.80
N GLY A 376 -9.82 -0.84 13.06
CA GLY A 376 -9.61 0.05 14.19
C GLY A 376 -10.79 0.11 15.16
N ALA A 377 -10.77 1.12 16.05
CA ALA A 377 -11.83 1.34 17.02
C ALA A 377 -13.13 1.76 16.31
N LYS A 378 -14.29 1.29 16.77
CA LYS A 378 -15.60 1.67 16.21
C LYS A 378 -15.92 3.14 16.48
N ASP A 379 -15.61 3.58 17.70
CA ASP A 379 -15.77 4.97 18.10
C ASP A 379 -14.70 5.87 17.45
N LYS A 380 -15.14 7.02 16.95
CA LYS A 380 -14.29 7.96 16.21
C LYS A 380 -13.22 8.57 17.09
N ASP A 381 -13.58 9.03 18.29
CA ASP A 381 -12.65 9.74 19.19
C ASP A 381 -11.59 8.78 19.73
N THR A 382 -11.99 7.54 20.01
CA THR A 382 -11.08 6.45 20.36
C THR A 382 -10.11 6.14 19.21
N ARG A 383 -10.59 6.09 17.97
CA ARG A 383 -9.72 5.88 16.79
C ARG A 383 -8.72 7.02 16.60
N ILE A 384 -9.15 8.25 16.82
CA ILE A 384 -8.29 9.44 16.80
C ILE A 384 -7.22 9.33 17.90
N LYS A 385 -7.60 8.95 19.12
CA LYS A 385 -6.65 8.74 20.23
C LYS A 385 -5.60 7.68 19.88
N HIS A 386 -6.00 6.54 19.33
CA HIS A 386 -5.04 5.48 18.95
C HIS A 386 -4.10 5.94 17.84
N THR A 387 -4.61 6.76 16.91
CA THR A 387 -3.79 7.39 15.87
C THR A 387 -2.74 8.31 16.50
N TYR A 388 -3.11 9.16 17.46
CA TYR A 388 -2.16 9.99 18.20
C TYR A 388 -1.11 9.19 18.98
N GLU A 389 -1.48 8.03 19.54
CA GLU A 389 -0.51 7.16 20.23
C GLU A 389 0.58 6.63 19.28
N LEU A 390 0.23 6.29 18.04
CA LEU A 390 1.20 5.89 17.02
C LEU A 390 2.13 7.06 16.64
N TRP A 391 1.58 8.25 16.43
CA TRP A 391 2.39 9.43 16.08
C TRP A 391 3.33 9.85 17.21
N ALA A 392 2.87 9.82 18.47
CA ALA A 392 3.71 10.07 19.63
C ALA A 392 4.85 9.05 19.74
N TYR A 393 4.61 7.79 19.39
CA TYR A 393 5.66 6.77 19.29
C TYR A 393 6.68 7.10 18.20
N LEU A 394 6.23 7.48 17.01
CA LEU A 394 7.07 7.87 15.89
C LEU A 394 7.96 9.07 16.26
N GLU A 395 7.36 10.15 16.77
CA GLU A 395 8.05 11.37 17.19
C GLU A 395 9.11 11.11 18.27
N LYS A 396 8.76 10.32 19.30
CA LYS A 396 9.70 9.93 20.35
C LYS A 396 10.89 9.14 19.80
N THR A 397 10.63 8.24 18.85
CA THR A 397 11.65 7.35 18.30
C THR A 397 12.58 8.09 17.34
N THR A 398 12.06 9.00 16.51
CA THR A 398 12.87 9.84 15.63
C THR A 398 13.67 10.89 16.40
N SER A 399 13.04 11.60 17.35
CA SER A 399 13.69 12.68 18.11
C SER A 399 14.88 12.20 18.93
N ARG A 400 14.78 11.01 19.56
CA ARG A 400 15.91 10.38 20.27
C ARG A 400 17.12 10.15 19.38
N ARG A 401 16.92 9.92 18.08
CA ARG A 401 17.99 9.62 17.13
C ARG A 401 18.50 10.84 16.36
N PHE A 402 17.74 11.93 16.32
CA PHE A 402 18.23 13.23 15.86
C PHE A 402 19.17 13.90 16.88
N HIS A 403 18.85 13.84 18.18
CA HIS A 403 19.62 14.55 19.21
C HIS A 403 20.89 13.81 19.66
N ASN A 404 21.07 12.54 19.28
CA ASN A 404 22.27 11.77 19.60
C ASN A 404 23.35 11.83 18.49
N ASN A 405 23.08 12.54 17.38
CA ASN A 405 23.98 12.66 16.22
C ASN A 405 24.43 14.12 15.97
N ILE A 406 24.23 15.01 16.95
CA ILE A 406 24.83 16.35 17.06
C ILE A 406 25.65 16.33 18.35
#